data_AF-A0A0L0LHN1-F1
#
_entry.id   AF-A0A0L0LHN1-F1
#
_cell.length_a   1.000
_cell.length_b   1.000
_cell.length_c   1.000
_cell.angle_alpha   90.00
_cell.angle_beta   90.00
_cell.angle_gamma   90.00
#
_symmetry.space_group_name_H-M   'P 1'
#
loop_
_entity.id
_entity.type
_entity.pdbx_description
1 polymer ?
#
loop_
_entity_poly.entity_id
_entity_poly.type
_entity_poly.pdbx_seq_one_letter_code
_entity_poly.pdbx_strand_id
1 'polypeptide(L)'
;MHPDQKKTQRLKKELADREKEFYDCFNFPPRLLEDPEYQMEVLVTLKILADKAQERAQERLDSERKESECIPYKVALNEYCRAVQLAQSFNENFSTLSLHWNKLGEFIDQMRHKHTSFKQHKERTTTVM
;
A
#
# COMPACT_ATOMS: atom_id res chain seq x y z
N MET A 1 29.89 -22.80 13.20
CA MET A 1 28.87 -22.07 12.42
C MET A 1 29.33 -20.63 12.24
N HIS A 2 29.57 -20.22 11.00
CA HIS A 2 30.03 -18.85 10.69
C HIS A 2 28.95 -17.82 11.06
N PRO A 3 29.32 -16.67 11.64
CA PRO A 3 28.37 -15.61 12.02
C PRO A 3 27.58 -15.06 10.83
N ASP A 4 28.14 -15.14 9.63
CA ASP A 4 27.54 -14.68 8.37
C ASP A 4 26.27 -15.48 7.99
N GLN A 5 26.31 -16.82 8.15
CA GLN A 5 25.17 -17.68 7.81
C GLN A 5 23.95 -17.47 8.71
N LYS A 6 24.16 -17.11 9.98
CA LYS A 6 23.06 -16.77 10.91
C LYS A 6 22.37 -15.46 10.51
N LYS A 7 23.12 -14.49 10.00
CA LYS A 7 22.58 -13.20 9.53
C LYS A 7 21.75 -13.39 8.26
N THR A 8 22.26 -14.15 7.29
CA THR A 8 21.53 -14.47 6.06
C THR A 8 20.23 -15.23 6.32
N GLN A 9 20.22 -16.17 7.27
CA GLN A 9 19.03 -16.95 7.59
C GLN A 9 17.94 -16.11 8.28
N ARG A 10 18.32 -15.14 9.13
CA ARG A 10 17.38 -14.18 9.74
C ARG A 10 16.73 -13.28 8.69
N LEU A 11 17.53 -12.70 7.80
CA LEU A 11 17.03 -11.82 6.73
C LEU A 11 16.04 -12.54 5.79
N LYS A 12 16.33 -13.81 5.44
CA LYS A 12 15.41 -14.62 4.62
C LYS A 12 14.08 -14.88 5.31
N LYS A 13 14.11 -15.12 6.63
CA LYS A 13 12.89 -15.32 7.41
C LYS A 13 12.08 -14.03 7.51
N GLU A 14 12.73 -12.90 7.82
CA GLU A 14 12.08 -11.58 7.88
C GLU A 14 11.43 -11.20 6.55
N LEU A 15 12.07 -11.49 5.42
CA LEU A 15 11.48 -11.27 4.10
C LEU A 15 10.23 -12.15 3.90
N ALA A 16 10.31 -13.44 4.20
CA ALA A 16 9.17 -14.36 4.06
C ALA A 16 7.98 -13.97 4.95
N ASP A 17 8.25 -13.54 6.18
CA ASP A 17 7.22 -13.05 7.10
C ASP A 17 6.53 -11.80 6.53
N ARG A 18 7.29 -10.86 5.95
CA ARG A 18 6.75 -9.67 5.29
C ARG A 18 5.99 -9.97 4.00
N GLU A 19 6.45 -10.94 3.20
CA GLU A 19 5.75 -11.37 1.98
C GLU A 19 4.39 -12.00 2.33
N LYS A 20 4.34 -12.76 3.43
CA LYS A 20 3.11 -13.29 3.97
C LYS A 20 2.18 -12.16 4.43
N GLU A 21 2.69 -11.19 5.19
CA GLU A 21 1.88 -10.03 5.60
C GLU A 21 1.33 -9.23 4.42
N PHE A 22 2.13 -9.09 3.36
CA PHE A 22 1.67 -8.47 2.12
C PHE A 22 0.53 -9.28 1.49
N TYR A 23 0.69 -10.59 1.38
CA TYR A 23 -0.34 -11.47 0.84
C TYR A 23 -1.63 -11.41 1.68
N ASP A 24 -1.52 -11.45 3.01
CA ASP A 24 -2.68 -11.36 3.92
C ASP A 24 -3.40 -10.01 3.77
N CYS A 25 -2.68 -8.94 3.41
CA CYS A 25 -3.25 -7.60 3.22
C CYS A 25 -3.87 -7.37 1.84
N PHE A 26 -3.22 -7.84 0.77
CA PHE A 26 -3.57 -7.50 -0.63
C PHE A 26 -4.07 -8.69 -1.43
N ASN A 27 -4.02 -9.91 -0.88
CA ASN A 27 -4.48 -11.16 -1.49
C ASN A 27 -3.71 -11.60 -2.75
N PHE A 28 -2.48 -11.11 -2.93
CA PHE A 28 -1.58 -11.55 -3.99
C PHE A 28 -0.11 -11.38 -3.58
N PRO A 29 0.84 -12.10 -4.19
CA PRO A 29 2.26 -12.01 -3.81
C PRO A 29 2.93 -10.74 -4.36
N PRO A 30 3.89 -10.14 -3.63
CA PRO A 30 4.49 -8.84 -3.99
C PRO A 30 5.27 -8.85 -5.31
N ARG A 31 5.71 -10.01 -5.79
CA ARG A 31 6.34 -10.17 -7.12
C ARG A 31 5.46 -9.70 -8.29
N LEU A 32 4.14 -9.64 -8.09
CA LEU A 32 3.21 -9.16 -9.13
C LEU A 32 3.16 -7.63 -9.22
N LEU A 33 3.81 -6.91 -8.30
CA LEU A 33 3.88 -5.45 -8.35
C LEU A 33 4.71 -4.90 -9.51
N GLU A 34 5.39 -5.75 -10.29
CA GLU A 34 5.95 -5.35 -11.59
C GLU A 34 4.85 -4.97 -12.59
N ASP A 35 3.65 -5.53 -12.42
CA ASP A 35 2.51 -5.26 -13.26
C ASP A 35 1.72 -4.04 -12.72
N PRO A 36 1.57 -2.99 -13.56
CA PRO A 36 0.67 -1.87 -13.35
C PRO A 36 -0.71 -2.18 -12.77
N GLU A 37 -1.34 -3.28 -13.16
CA GLU A 37 -2.69 -3.64 -12.72
C GLU A 37 -2.70 -4.01 -11.24
N TYR A 38 -1.72 -4.79 -10.79
CA TYR A 38 -1.57 -5.13 -9.36
C TYR A 38 -1.15 -3.93 -8.51
N GLN A 39 -0.40 -2.99 -9.09
CA GLN A 39 -0.13 -1.71 -8.41
C GLN A 39 -1.43 -0.91 -8.18
N MET A 40 -2.37 -0.96 -9.14
CA MET A 40 -3.69 -0.34 -8.97
C MET A 40 -4.54 -1.08 -7.93
N GLU A 41 -4.48 -2.41 -7.87
CA GLU A 41 -5.17 -3.19 -6.83
C GLU A 41 -4.70 -2.81 -5.42
N VAL A 42 -3.38 -2.62 -5.20
CA VAL A 42 -2.86 -2.06 -3.93
C VAL A 42 -3.55 -0.74 -3.60
N LEU A 43 -3.64 0.17 -4.58
CA LEU A 43 -4.23 1.49 -4.36
C LEU A 43 -5.74 1.42 -4.06
N VAL A 44 -6.46 0.47 -4.65
CA VAL A 44 -7.87 0.20 -4.33
C VAL A 44 -8.00 -0.28 -2.89
N THR A 45 -7.19 -1.25 -2.46
CA THR A 45 -7.19 -1.72 -1.07
C THR A 45 -6.86 -0.60 -0.08
N LEU A 46 -5.82 0.19 -0.37
CA LEU A 46 -5.44 1.33 0.46
C LEU A 46 -6.56 2.38 0.56
N LYS A 47 -7.30 2.62 -0.52
CA LYS A 47 -8.44 3.52 -0.52
C LYS A 47 -9.56 3.00 0.39
N ILE A 48 -9.90 1.72 0.33
CA ILE A 48 -10.92 1.11 1.21
C ILE A 48 -10.53 1.26 2.68
N LEU A 49 -9.25 1.03 3.01
CA LEU A 49 -8.75 1.19 4.38
C LEU A 49 -8.76 2.65 4.84
N ALA A 50 -8.40 3.58 3.95
CA ALA A 50 -8.47 5.01 4.20
C ALA A 50 -9.91 5.49 4.47
N ASP A 51 -10.86 5.07 3.63
CA ASP A 51 -12.27 5.43 3.76
C ASP A 51 -12.83 4.90 5.11
N LYS A 52 -12.48 3.67 5.49
CA LYS A 52 -12.82 3.09 6.80
C LYS A 52 -12.22 3.91 7.96
N ALA A 53 -10.94 4.31 7.85
CA ALA A 53 -10.31 5.13 8.89
C ALA A 53 -10.95 6.52 9.01
N GLN A 54 -11.35 7.11 7.88
CA GLN A 54 -12.06 8.39 7.83
C GLN A 54 -13.46 8.29 8.43
N GLU A 55 -14.23 7.24 8.11
CA GLU A 55 -15.54 6.99 8.70
C GLU A 55 -15.45 6.91 10.22
N ARG A 56 -14.50 6.13 10.75
CA ARG A 56 -14.26 6.03 12.20
C ARG A 56 -13.78 7.33 12.83
N ALA A 57 -13.05 8.17 12.08
CA ALA A 57 -12.66 9.49 12.54
C ALA A 57 -13.87 10.41 12.69
N GLN A 58 -14.80 10.34 11.74
CA GLN A 58 -16.03 11.14 11.75
C GLN A 58 -16.96 10.70 12.89
N GLU A 59 -17.19 9.40 13.06
CA GLU A 59 -17.96 8.83 14.18
C GLU A 59 -17.43 9.31 15.55
N ARG A 60 -16.10 9.46 15.68
CA ARG A 60 -15.45 9.99 16.88
C ARG A 60 -15.75 11.47 17.08
N LEU A 61 -15.76 12.29 16.02
CA LEU A 61 -16.03 13.73 16.12
C LEU A 61 -17.50 14.00 16.48
N ASP A 62 -18.41 13.19 15.93
CA ASP A 62 -19.86 13.34 16.16
C ASP A 62 -20.30 12.80 17.53
N SER A 63 -19.44 12.01 18.18
CA SER A 63 -19.69 11.44 19.49
C SER A 63 -18.95 12.23 20.57
N GLU A 64 -19.63 12.80 21.57
CA GLU A 64 -19.04 13.34 22.82
C GLU A 64 -18.43 12.23 23.72
N ARG A 65 -17.88 11.18 23.10
CA ARG A 65 -17.50 9.92 23.73
C ARG A 65 -16.08 9.97 24.29
N LYS A 66 -15.87 9.24 25.38
CA LYS A 66 -14.60 9.18 26.13
C LYS A 66 -13.50 8.51 25.29
N GLU A 67 -12.24 8.82 25.59
CA GLU A 67 -11.04 8.33 24.89
C GLU A 67 -10.97 6.80 24.70
N SER A 68 -11.61 6.04 25.60
CA SER A 68 -11.78 4.58 25.53
C SER A 68 -12.62 4.07 24.35
N GLU A 69 -13.42 4.93 23.72
CA GLU A 69 -14.23 4.60 22.52
C GLU A 69 -13.54 5.04 21.21
N CYS A 70 -12.34 5.61 21.31
CA CYS A 70 -11.50 5.96 20.15
C CYS A 70 -10.70 4.75 19.59
N ILE A 71 -10.82 3.58 20.21
CA ILE A 71 -10.13 2.34 19.81
C ILE A 71 -10.43 1.97 18.33
N PRO A 72 -11.69 2.02 17.84
CA PRO A 72 -12.00 1.65 16.45
C PRO A 72 -11.28 2.53 15.42
N TYR A 73 -11.20 3.83 15.68
CA TYR A 73 -10.44 4.77 14.84
C TYR A 73 -8.95 4.45 14.84
N LYS A 74 -8.34 4.27 16.02
CA LYS A 74 -6.90 3.96 16.13
C LYS A 74 -6.55 2.64 15.44
N VAL A 75 -7.41 1.63 15.54
CA VAL A 75 -7.24 0.34 14.84
C VAL A 75 -7.30 0.55 13.33
N ALA A 76 -8.32 1.23 12.80
CA ALA A 76 -8.46 1.47 11.36
C ALA A 76 -7.29 2.30 10.79
N LEU A 77 -6.85 3.34 11.49
CA LEU A 77 -5.67 4.12 11.10
C LEU A 77 -4.40 3.25 11.10
N ASN A 78 -4.22 2.38 12.09
CA ASN A 78 -3.06 1.48 12.14
C ASN A 78 -3.08 0.45 11.01
N GLU A 79 -4.25 -0.10 10.67
CA GLU A 79 -4.40 -0.99 9.52
C GLU A 79 -3.97 -0.30 8.22
N TYR A 80 -4.46 0.93 7.98
CA TYR A 80 -4.08 1.73 6.83
C TYR A 80 -2.57 2.01 6.81
N CYS A 81 -2.01 2.54 7.90
CA CYS A 81 -0.58 2.86 7.98
C CYS A 81 0.30 1.63 7.72
N ARG A 82 -0.08 0.46 8.27
CA ARG A 82 0.66 -0.78 8.07
C ARG A 82 0.61 -1.23 6.61
N ALA A 83 -0.56 -1.15 5.97
CA ALA A 83 -0.70 -1.47 4.55
C ALA A 83 0.17 -0.56 3.66
N VAL A 84 0.23 0.74 3.97
CA VAL A 84 1.11 1.69 3.26
C VAL A 84 2.59 1.29 3.41
N GLN A 85 3.04 1.00 4.62
CA GLN A 85 4.43 0.61 4.87
C GLN A 85 4.80 -0.71 4.18
N LEU A 86 3.87 -1.67 4.13
CA LEU A 86 4.05 -2.91 3.38
C LEU A 86 4.23 -2.60 1.89
N ALA A 87 3.33 -1.83 1.29
CA ALA A 87 3.41 -1.45 -0.12
C ALA A 87 4.74 -0.75 -0.46
N GLN A 88 5.14 0.25 0.35
CA GLN A 88 6.41 0.98 0.22
C GLN A 88 7.64 0.06 0.26
N SER A 89 7.58 -1.01 1.05
CA SER A 89 8.71 -1.92 1.22
C SER A 89 8.92 -2.91 0.08
N PHE A 90 7.89 -3.13 -0.74
CA PHE A 90 7.93 -4.08 -1.86
C PHE A 90 8.01 -3.40 -3.23
N ASN A 91 7.64 -2.12 -3.35
CA ASN A 91 7.75 -1.41 -4.62
C ASN A 91 8.03 0.09 -4.42
N GLU A 92 9.06 0.59 -5.11
CA GLU A 92 9.52 1.98 -5.03
C GLU A 92 8.52 3.00 -5.56
N ASN A 93 7.59 2.59 -6.44
CA ASN A 93 6.53 3.47 -6.95
C ASN A 93 5.66 4.01 -5.81
N PHE A 94 5.54 3.28 -4.71
CA PHE A 94 4.79 3.69 -3.53
C PHE A 94 5.61 4.50 -2.52
N SER A 95 6.90 4.76 -2.77
CA SER A 95 7.79 5.46 -1.81
C SER A 95 7.29 6.84 -1.39
N THR A 96 6.55 7.54 -2.25
CA THR A 96 5.96 8.86 -1.96
C THR A 96 4.53 8.79 -1.43
N LEU A 97 3.97 7.58 -1.26
CA LEU A 97 2.64 7.39 -0.71
C LEU A 97 2.62 7.82 0.75
N SER A 98 1.69 8.71 1.13
CA SER A 98 1.66 9.24 2.49
C SER A 98 1.07 8.23 3.48
N LEU A 99 1.57 8.23 4.71
CA LEU A 99 0.94 7.50 5.83
C LEU A 99 -0.40 8.12 6.25
N HIS A 100 -0.74 9.30 5.74
CA HIS A 100 -2.01 9.97 6.01
C HIS A 100 -2.89 9.95 4.74
N TRP A 101 -4.15 9.54 4.88
CA TRP A 101 -5.05 9.30 3.74
C TRP A 101 -5.42 10.54 2.92
N ASN A 102 -5.31 11.74 3.50
CA ASN A 102 -5.66 13.00 2.81
C ASN A 102 -4.91 13.22 1.47
N LYS A 103 -3.73 12.62 1.27
CA LYS A 103 -2.94 12.72 0.03
C LYS A 103 -3.08 11.51 -0.88
N LEU A 104 -3.86 10.51 -0.49
CA LEU A 104 -3.99 9.27 -1.26
C LEU A 104 -4.66 9.50 -2.62
N GLY A 105 -5.67 10.37 -2.69
CA GLY A 105 -6.34 10.72 -3.95
C GLY A 105 -5.38 11.32 -4.97
N GLU A 106 -4.60 12.33 -4.58
CA GLU A 106 -3.60 12.97 -5.43
C GLU A 106 -2.55 11.97 -5.94
N PHE A 107 -2.11 11.05 -5.08
CA PHE A 107 -1.17 10.01 -5.46
C PHE A 107 -1.76 9.03 -6.48
N ILE A 108 -3.02 8.59 -6.28
CA ILE A 108 -3.72 7.70 -7.21
C ILE A 108 -3.83 8.34 -8.60
N ASP A 109 -4.18 9.63 -8.66
CA ASP A 109 -4.29 10.35 -9.93
C ASP A 109 -2.93 10.45 -10.63
N GLN A 110 -1.86 10.77 -9.89
CA GLN A 110 -0.49 10.78 -10.44
C GLN A 110 -0.08 9.41 -11.02
N MET A 111 -0.39 8.32 -10.33
CA MET A 111 -0.10 6.97 -10.81
C MET A 111 -0.89 6.64 -12.08
N ARG A 112 -2.19 6.95 -12.12
CA ARG A 112 -3.03 6.76 -13.31
C ARG A 112 -2.47 7.52 -14.52
N HIS A 113 -2.04 8.77 -14.33
CA HIS A 113 -1.45 9.57 -15.41
C HIS A 113 -0.12 8.99 -15.92
N LYS A 114 0.75 8.51 -15.03
CA LYS A 114 1.99 7.82 -15.44
C LYS A 114 1.69 6.59 -16.31
N HIS A 115 0.65 5.83 -15.97
CA HIS A 115 0.27 4.61 -16.68
C HIS A 115 -0.37 4.90 -18.04
N THR A 116 -1.22 5.93 -18.15
CA THR A 116 -1.83 6.31 -19.44
C THR A 116 -0.81 6.90 -20.40
N SER A 117 0.15 7.70 -19.92
CA SER A 117 1.26 8.20 -20.75
C SER A 117 2.17 7.08 -21.28
N PHE A 118 2.40 6.01 -20.50
CA PHE A 118 3.18 4.86 -20.95
C PHE A 118 2.48 4.03 -22.04
N LYS A 119 1.15 3.84 -21.94
CA LYS A 119 0.37 3.13 -22.98
C LYS A 119 0.39 3.88 -24.32
N GLN A 120 0.22 5.21 -24.29
CA GLN A 120 0.24 6.05 -25.50
C GLN A 120 1.59 6.07 -26.23
N HIS A 121 2.70 5.97 -25.51
CA HIS A 121 4.03 5.92 -26.13
C HIS A 121 4.32 4.59 -26.82
N LYS A 122 3.82 3.47 -26.28
CA LYS A 122 4.05 2.12 -26.83
C LYS A 122 3.28 1.89 -28.14
N GLU A 123 2.08 2.48 -28.26
CA GLU A 123 1.27 2.40 -29.48
C GLU A 123 1.87 3.22 -30.63
N ARG A 124 2.54 4.35 -30.35
CA ARG A 124 3.17 5.17 -31.39
C ARG A 124 4.42 4.55 -32.02
N THR A 125 5.15 3.70 -31.30
CA THR A 125 6.34 3.01 -31.82
C THR A 125 6.05 1.73 -32.60
N THR A 126 4.80 1.26 -32.61
CA THR A 126 4.43 0.01 -33.29
C THR A 126 3.75 0.24 -34.65
N THR A 127 3.46 1.49 -35.02
CA THR A 127 2.83 1.88 -36.30
C THR A 127 3.85 2.42 -37.30
N VAL A 128 5.05 1.84 -37.33
CA VAL A 128 6.03 2.06 -38.41
C VAL A 128 6.61 0.71 -38.81
N MET A 129 5.79 -0.12 -39.46
CA MET A 129 6.23 -1.15 -40.41
C MET A 129 5.24 -1.19 -41.56
#